data_AF-A0A7C7DX87-F1
#
_entry.id   AF-A0A7C7DX87-F1
#
_cell.length_a   1.000
_cell.length_b   1.000
_cell.length_c   1.000
_cell.angle_alpha   90.00
_cell.angle_beta   90.00
_cell.angle_gamma   90.00
#
_symmetry.space_group_name_H-M   'P 1'
#
loop_
_entity.id
_entity.type
_entity.pdbx_description
1 polymer ?
#
loop_
_entity_poly.entity_id
_entity_poly.type
_entity_poly.pdbx_seq_one_letter_code
_entity_poly.pdbx_strand_id
1 'polypeptide(L)'
;MHRRYGVFSVLWLLMTLLAACQLDLPPITQGRTTPLDAPFTLRANQAIELAGEGATLRLEPWAEDKRCPADAECAEAGPVRVQVTLWREGRPTTHPVFVAHTDQTGAVLPDAPGSDLTAKVGPYRITLTAVTPYPTTATPTAMGEYAATFVVSKDPTANPDTDADMHVLTDQPFTLAPGEQVILTGANITLTVEAVTDARCVADAACEEPEGGVVQVALGWRKEGAAPQTITLTAHTDDAGAALPPAGVVRPFRLFDGVGFHLLSITPLPQVGVDLAPEDYRVTLMLEAGPRMSSGVDYAEPGQPFELGVGYTAIIGQDVLRVRFDEVVTDSRCPRLVVCVQAGEVQLALTVASTGQRPTSYVLGGATDSQGRLFAPATIAHDGFMVQLLQVTPYPAQPGAAIAADAYLAVFVVEAPPGLPTPIPTATLPAVTPEAAQLPLLCINDFALVRMAAGASDEPAIEFTEPLAQDAATDYGQAHALCNKTFGAEWVQAGPGDVPRFAQFLPAGQPFWVWDGMARSLIRYE
;
A
#
# COMPACT_ATOMS: atom_id res chain seq x y z
N MET A 1 32.98 12.97 55.84
CA MET A 1 32.12 11.95 55.20
C MET A 1 31.70 12.33 53.76
N HIS A 2 32.56 12.97 52.93
CA HIS A 2 32.14 13.48 51.61
C HIS A 2 33.15 13.18 50.47
N ARG A 3 33.72 11.97 50.42
CA ARG A 3 34.70 11.62 49.36
C ARG A 3 34.44 10.29 48.64
N ARG A 4 33.21 9.77 48.67
CA ARG A 4 32.85 8.47 48.04
C ARG A 4 31.83 8.52 46.91
N TYR A 5 31.32 9.70 46.52
CA TYR A 5 30.27 9.82 45.49
C TYR A 5 30.77 10.07 44.05
N GLY A 6 32.06 10.36 43.84
CA GLY A 6 32.58 10.70 42.51
C GLY A 6 32.73 9.53 41.54
N VAL A 7 32.85 8.29 42.04
CA VAL A 7 33.09 7.11 41.17
C VAL A 7 31.79 6.55 40.59
N PHE A 8 30.66 6.68 41.31
CA PHE A 8 29.37 6.18 40.84
C PHE A 8 28.76 7.01 39.70
N SER A 9 28.96 8.34 39.70
CA SER A 9 28.42 9.20 38.64
C SER A 9 29.16 9.07 37.30
N VAL A 10 30.48 8.82 37.31
CA VAL A 10 31.25 8.61 36.08
C VAL A 10 30.90 7.26 35.44
N LEU A 11 30.65 6.22 36.26
CA LEU A 11 30.25 4.90 35.76
C LEU A 11 28.84 4.90 35.16
N TRP A 12 27.93 5.69 35.70
CA TRP A 12 26.57 5.84 35.19
C TRP A 12 26.54 6.63 33.86
N LEU A 13 27.37 7.68 33.75
CA LEU A 13 27.53 8.44 32.50
C LEU A 13 28.14 7.60 31.37
N LEU A 14 29.09 6.71 31.71
CA LEU A 14 29.71 5.79 30.73
C LEU A 14 28.74 4.70 30.25
N MET A 15 27.81 4.25 31.11
CA MET A 15 26.77 3.29 30.70
C MET A 15 25.66 3.91 29.86
N THR A 16 25.32 5.18 30.06
CA THR A 16 24.34 5.89 29.20
C THR A 16 24.89 6.20 27.81
N LEU A 17 26.22 6.39 27.67
CA LEU A 17 26.88 6.61 26.37
C LEU A 17 26.96 5.35 25.49
N LEU A 18 26.85 4.15 26.06
CA LEU A 18 26.88 2.88 25.31
C LEU A 18 25.51 2.42 24.81
N ALA A 19 24.41 3.04 25.25
CA ALA A 19 23.05 2.65 24.85
C ALA A 19 22.53 3.35 23.58
N ALA A 20 23.23 4.36 23.07
CA ALA A 20 22.76 5.19 21.95
C ALA A 20 23.34 4.78 20.57
N CYS A 21 24.29 3.83 20.50
CA CYS A 21 24.68 3.22 19.23
C CYS A 21 23.90 1.91 19.04
N GLN A 22 22.71 1.98 18.44
CA GLN A 22 22.15 0.81 17.76
C GLN A 22 23.01 0.54 16.52
N LEU A 23 24.15 -0.10 16.73
CA LEU A 23 24.93 -0.67 15.64
C LEU A 23 24.09 -1.77 15.01
N ASP A 24 23.71 -1.59 13.76
CA ASP A 24 23.22 -2.67 12.90
C ASP A 24 24.37 -3.66 12.73
N LEU A 25 24.42 -4.64 13.65
CA LEU A 25 25.45 -5.66 13.64
C LEU A 25 25.25 -6.55 12.42
N PRO A 26 26.35 -6.93 11.73
CA PRO A 26 26.26 -7.87 10.63
C PRO A 26 25.60 -9.18 11.11
N PRO A 27 24.81 -9.83 10.25
CA PRO A 27 24.30 -11.16 10.53
C PRO A 27 25.43 -12.14 10.88
N ILE A 28 25.22 -12.98 11.88
CA ILE A 28 26.23 -13.95 12.32
C ILE A 28 26.40 -15.03 11.23
N THR A 29 27.56 -15.04 10.58
CA THR A 29 27.86 -15.95 9.46
C THR A 29 28.30 -17.35 9.89
N GLN A 30 28.56 -17.55 11.19
CA GLN A 30 29.14 -18.78 11.74
C GLN A 30 30.43 -19.22 11.03
N GLY A 31 31.21 -18.26 10.52
CA GLY A 31 32.46 -18.51 9.78
C GLY A 31 32.26 -18.98 8.34
N ARG A 32 31.03 -18.93 7.82
CA ARG A 32 30.74 -19.26 6.41
C ARG A 32 31.12 -18.09 5.51
N THR A 33 31.92 -18.39 4.50
CA THR A 33 32.36 -17.44 3.47
C THR A 33 32.10 -18.03 2.09
N THR A 34 31.88 -17.18 1.09
CA THR A 34 31.80 -17.58 -0.32
C THR A 34 32.56 -16.59 -1.20
N PRO A 35 33.31 -17.04 -2.22
CA PRO A 35 33.79 -16.12 -3.25
C PRO A 35 32.61 -15.61 -4.10
N LEU A 36 32.84 -14.49 -4.78
CA LEU A 36 31.95 -14.00 -5.84
C LEU A 36 31.91 -15.00 -7.01
N ASP A 37 30.86 -14.92 -7.82
CA ASP A 37 30.59 -15.73 -9.02
C ASP A 37 30.48 -17.24 -8.79
N ALA A 38 30.52 -17.70 -7.53
CA ALA A 38 30.28 -19.08 -7.14
C ALA A 38 28.85 -19.24 -6.60
N PRO A 39 28.13 -20.32 -6.98
CA PRO A 39 26.84 -20.62 -6.39
C PRO A 39 26.99 -21.07 -4.94
N PHE A 40 26.12 -20.57 -4.07
CA PHE A 40 26.04 -20.99 -2.67
C PHE A 40 24.59 -21.08 -2.21
N THR A 41 24.33 -21.96 -1.25
CA THR A 41 22.98 -22.20 -0.71
C THR A 41 22.88 -21.69 0.73
N LEU A 42 21.82 -20.93 1.01
CA LEU A 42 21.43 -20.49 2.33
C LEU A 42 20.12 -21.17 2.72
N ARG A 43 20.03 -21.67 3.95
CA ARG A 43 18.74 -21.99 4.59
C ARG A 43 18.17 -20.75 5.27
N ALA A 44 16.87 -20.74 5.55
CA ALA A 44 16.24 -19.66 6.30
C ALA A 44 17.05 -19.32 7.58
N ASN A 45 17.24 -18.02 7.82
CA ASN A 45 18.09 -17.43 8.86
C ASN A 45 19.61 -17.66 8.74
N GLN A 46 20.10 -18.39 7.73
CA GLN A 46 21.53 -18.52 7.53
C GLN A 46 22.11 -17.30 6.83
N ALA A 47 23.27 -16.87 7.31
CA ALA A 47 24.07 -15.82 6.68
C ALA A 47 25.39 -16.37 6.14
N ILE A 48 25.94 -15.68 5.15
CA ILE A 48 27.24 -15.96 4.55
C ILE A 48 27.97 -14.65 4.25
N GLU A 49 29.26 -14.62 4.54
CA GLU A 49 30.12 -13.50 4.19
C GLU A 49 30.57 -13.62 2.73
N LEU A 50 30.51 -12.52 1.99
CA LEU A 50 31.12 -12.40 0.67
C LEU A 50 32.62 -12.14 0.87
N ALA A 51 33.44 -13.12 0.47
CA ALA A 51 34.86 -13.14 0.83
C ALA A 51 35.61 -11.91 0.32
N GLY A 52 36.16 -11.13 1.26
CA GLY A 52 36.95 -9.93 0.94
C GLY A 52 36.13 -8.68 0.61
N GLU A 53 34.81 -8.73 0.76
CA GLU A 53 33.89 -7.68 0.31
C GLU A 53 33.31 -6.82 1.46
N GLY A 54 33.50 -7.22 2.72
CA GLY A 54 32.89 -6.52 3.86
C GLY A 54 31.35 -6.55 3.81
N ALA A 55 30.80 -7.58 3.18
CA ALA A 55 29.38 -7.72 2.91
C ALA A 55 28.89 -9.10 3.36
N THR A 56 27.68 -9.15 3.90
CA THR A 56 27.05 -10.37 4.40
C THR A 56 25.67 -10.51 3.80
N LEU A 57 25.39 -11.67 3.20
CA LEU A 57 24.07 -12.02 2.69
C LEU A 57 23.38 -13.00 3.66
N ARG A 58 22.13 -12.74 4.05
CA ARG A 58 21.30 -13.62 4.86
C ARG A 58 20.00 -13.96 4.14
N LEU A 59 19.57 -15.22 4.16
CA LEU A 59 18.23 -15.59 3.73
C LEU A 59 17.23 -15.35 4.87
N GLU A 60 16.21 -14.53 4.64
CA GLU A 60 15.19 -14.25 5.65
C GLU A 60 14.27 -15.46 5.87
N PRO A 61 13.67 -15.60 7.07
CA PRO A 61 12.70 -16.66 7.35
C PRO A 61 11.32 -16.30 6.78
N TRP A 62 11.31 -15.83 5.53
CA TRP A 62 10.13 -15.38 4.82
C TRP A 62 10.18 -15.93 3.40
N ALA A 63 9.17 -16.72 3.07
CA ALA A 63 8.90 -17.18 1.72
C ALA A 63 7.40 -17.28 1.51
N GLU A 64 6.92 -16.81 0.36
CA GLU A 64 5.57 -17.11 -0.13
C GLU A 64 5.71 -18.14 -1.23
N ASP A 65 5.13 -19.32 -1.05
CA ASP A 65 5.27 -20.40 -2.01
C ASP A 65 3.90 -20.76 -2.60
N LYS A 66 3.67 -20.31 -3.84
CA LYS A 66 2.47 -20.62 -4.63
C LYS A 66 2.73 -21.68 -5.70
N ARG A 67 3.86 -22.38 -5.63
CA ARG A 67 4.18 -23.47 -6.56
C ARG A 67 3.18 -24.61 -6.37
N CYS A 68 2.74 -25.20 -7.47
CA CYS A 68 1.82 -26.32 -7.42
C CYS A 68 2.50 -27.54 -6.80
N PRO A 69 1.96 -28.14 -5.72
CA PRO A 69 2.55 -29.33 -5.11
C PRO A 69 2.73 -30.48 -6.12
N ALA A 70 3.82 -31.23 -6.01
CA ALA A 70 4.14 -32.30 -6.96
C ALA A 70 3.12 -33.45 -6.99
N ASP A 71 2.33 -33.63 -5.93
CA ASP A 71 1.26 -34.62 -5.81
C ASP A 71 -0.15 -34.06 -6.09
N ALA A 72 -0.24 -32.79 -6.47
CA ALA A 72 -1.49 -32.09 -6.71
C ALA A 72 -1.66 -31.70 -8.20
N GLU A 73 -2.89 -31.71 -8.66
CA GLU A 73 -3.26 -31.07 -9.93
C GLU A 73 -3.77 -29.65 -9.63
N CYS A 74 -3.00 -28.65 -10.05
CA CYS A 74 -3.40 -27.25 -9.94
C CYS A 74 -3.84 -26.71 -11.30
N ALA A 75 -4.84 -25.83 -11.30
CA ALA A 75 -5.22 -25.09 -12.50
C ALA A 75 -4.07 -24.19 -13.01
N GLU A 76 -3.30 -23.62 -12.09
CA GLU A 76 -2.12 -22.80 -12.38
C GLU A 76 -1.05 -23.01 -11.29
N ALA A 77 0.22 -22.97 -11.68
CA ALA A 77 1.35 -22.99 -10.74
C ALA A 77 1.89 -21.57 -10.57
N GLY A 78 1.80 -21.02 -9.37
CA GLY A 78 2.30 -19.69 -9.06
C GLY A 78 3.80 -19.69 -8.72
N PRO A 79 4.40 -18.49 -8.55
CA PRO A 79 5.80 -18.35 -8.21
C PRO A 79 6.07 -18.66 -6.74
N VAL A 80 7.35 -18.87 -6.43
CA VAL A 80 7.89 -18.77 -5.07
C VAL A 80 8.60 -17.42 -4.90
N ARG A 81 8.42 -16.80 -3.74
CA ARG A 81 9.07 -15.55 -3.35
C ARG A 81 10.02 -15.82 -2.21
N VAL A 82 11.24 -15.29 -2.30
CA VAL A 82 12.23 -15.33 -1.21
C VAL A 82 12.86 -13.97 -1.01
N GLN A 83 13.17 -13.62 0.23
CA GLN A 83 13.82 -12.36 0.57
C GLN A 83 15.19 -12.63 1.19
N VAL A 84 16.17 -11.82 0.83
CA VAL A 84 17.47 -11.83 1.48
C VAL A 84 17.74 -10.47 2.08
N THR A 85 18.58 -10.45 3.11
CA THR A 85 19.21 -9.26 3.63
C THR A 85 20.63 -9.18 3.12
N LEU A 86 21.01 -8.07 2.48
CA LEU A 86 22.41 -7.74 2.21
C LEU A 86 22.84 -6.61 3.16
N TRP A 87 23.71 -6.97 4.09
CA TRP A 87 24.43 -6.04 4.95
C TRP A 87 25.78 -5.70 4.32
N ARG A 88 26.18 -4.43 4.36
CA ARG A 88 27.49 -3.95 3.91
C ARG A 88 28.04 -2.98 4.94
N GLU A 89 29.33 -3.07 5.24
CA GLU A 89 29.96 -2.20 6.24
C GLU A 89 29.74 -0.71 5.92
N GLY A 90 29.24 0.04 6.90
CA GLY A 90 28.97 1.48 6.75
C GLY A 90 27.80 1.83 5.83
N ARG A 91 26.96 0.86 5.45
CA ARG A 91 25.77 1.07 4.60
C ARG A 91 24.49 0.57 5.27
N PRO A 92 23.33 1.13 4.88
CA PRO A 92 22.04 0.58 5.29
C PRO A 92 21.90 -0.87 4.85
N THR A 93 21.23 -1.63 5.70
CA THR A 93 20.82 -3.00 5.41
C THR A 93 19.75 -2.98 4.30
N THR A 94 19.94 -3.79 3.27
CA THR A 94 19.06 -3.84 2.08
C THR A 94 18.37 -5.19 1.99
N HIS A 95 17.14 -5.22 1.47
CA HIS A 95 16.27 -6.41 1.55
C HIS A 95 15.70 -6.84 0.19
N PRO A 96 16.54 -7.23 -0.79
CA PRO A 96 16.02 -7.61 -2.11
C PRO A 96 15.13 -8.85 -2.05
N VAL A 97 14.10 -8.84 -2.88
CA VAL A 97 13.13 -9.93 -3.03
C VAL A 97 13.25 -10.53 -4.42
N PHE A 98 13.16 -11.84 -4.48
CA PHE A 98 13.19 -12.61 -5.73
C PHE A 98 11.84 -13.29 -5.93
N VAL A 99 11.37 -13.29 -7.17
CA VAL A 99 10.16 -13.98 -7.61
C VAL A 99 10.57 -15.00 -8.65
N ALA A 100 10.39 -16.28 -8.38
CA ALA A 100 10.84 -17.34 -9.28
C ALA A 100 9.77 -18.37 -9.54
N HIS A 101 9.66 -18.81 -10.80
CA HIS A 101 9.09 -20.11 -11.11
C HIS A 101 10.21 -21.14 -11.09
N THR A 102 9.91 -22.34 -10.58
CA THR A 102 10.90 -23.42 -10.52
C THR A 102 10.35 -24.70 -11.14
N ASP A 103 11.24 -25.56 -11.62
CA ASP A 103 10.88 -26.95 -11.88
C ASP A 103 10.69 -27.74 -10.57
N GLN A 104 10.30 -29.02 -10.68
CA GLN A 104 10.08 -29.91 -9.55
C GLN A 104 11.35 -30.24 -8.75
N THR A 105 12.54 -29.95 -9.28
CA THR A 105 13.82 -30.07 -8.55
C THR A 105 14.13 -28.81 -7.73
N GLY A 106 13.34 -27.75 -7.92
CA GLY A 106 13.57 -26.43 -7.33
C GLY A 106 14.51 -25.56 -8.16
N ALA A 107 14.97 -25.99 -9.34
CA ALA A 107 15.79 -25.15 -10.21
C ALA A 107 14.93 -24.04 -10.81
N VAL A 108 15.44 -22.81 -10.80
CA VAL A 108 14.74 -21.64 -11.33
C VAL A 108 14.61 -21.74 -12.85
N LEU A 109 13.43 -21.39 -13.37
CA LEU A 109 13.14 -21.27 -14.80
C LEU A 109 13.40 -19.82 -15.24
N PRO A 110 14.52 -19.51 -15.92
CA PRO A 110 14.95 -18.13 -16.17
C PRO A 110 13.98 -17.32 -17.04
N ASP A 111 13.31 -17.99 -17.98
CA ASP A 111 12.45 -17.37 -18.99
C ASP A 111 10.96 -17.40 -18.60
N ALA A 112 10.62 -17.79 -17.37
CA ALA A 112 9.23 -17.88 -16.93
C ALA A 112 8.63 -16.48 -16.74
N PRO A 113 7.44 -16.18 -17.31
CA PRO A 113 6.79 -14.88 -17.20
C PRO A 113 6.61 -14.43 -15.74
N GLY A 114 6.85 -13.15 -15.47
CA GLY A 114 6.70 -12.57 -14.13
C GLY A 114 7.78 -12.97 -13.12
N SER A 115 8.86 -13.64 -13.56
CA SER A 115 10.00 -13.92 -12.70
C SER A 115 10.91 -12.70 -12.56
N ASP A 116 11.36 -12.44 -11.34
CA ASP A 116 12.32 -11.42 -10.94
C ASP A 116 13.47 -12.11 -10.21
N LEU A 117 14.48 -12.53 -10.99
CA LEU A 117 15.50 -13.48 -10.56
C LEU A 117 16.80 -12.82 -10.15
N THR A 118 16.93 -11.52 -10.40
CA THR A 118 18.18 -10.80 -10.23
C THR A 118 17.92 -9.47 -9.56
N ALA A 119 18.54 -9.27 -8.41
CA ALA A 119 18.53 -7.98 -7.72
C ALA A 119 19.93 -7.36 -7.83
N LYS A 120 19.99 -6.07 -8.14
CA LYS A 120 21.23 -5.31 -8.08
C LYS A 120 21.18 -4.35 -6.90
N VAL A 121 22.19 -4.47 -6.03
CA VAL A 121 22.34 -3.67 -4.82
C VAL A 121 23.78 -3.16 -4.77
N GLY A 122 23.95 -1.86 -4.96
CA GLY A 122 25.25 -1.25 -5.17
C GLY A 122 26.01 -1.91 -6.30
N PRO A 123 27.23 -2.41 -6.04
CA PRO A 123 28.03 -3.09 -7.03
C PRO A 123 27.66 -4.58 -7.17
N TYR A 124 26.79 -5.12 -6.32
CA TYR A 124 26.48 -6.54 -6.33
C TYR A 124 25.26 -6.83 -7.20
N ARG A 125 25.38 -7.83 -8.06
CA ARG A 125 24.27 -8.47 -8.74
C ARG A 125 24.08 -9.84 -8.12
N ILE A 126 22.97 -10.00 -7.40
CA ILE A 126 22.56 -11.24 -6.75
C ILE A 126 21.56 -11.92 -7.67
N THR A 127 21.82 -13.15 -8.07
CA THR A 127 20.93 -13.95 -8.93
C THR A 127 20.48 -15.19 -8.18
N LEU A 128 19.17 -15.40 -8.10
CA LEU A 128 18.56 -16.61 -7.56
C LEU A 128 18.55 -17.71 -8.62
N THR A 129 19.09 -18.89 -8.30
CA THR A 129 19.22 -20.01 -9.25
C THR A 129 18.45 -21.26 -8.83
N ALA A 130 18.10 -21.42 -7.55
CA ALA A 130 17.25 -22.51 -7.08
C ALA A 130 16.54 -22.18 -5.75
N VAL A 131 15.34 -22.75 -5.54
CA VAL A 131 14.59 -22.72 -4.29
C VAL A 131 14.09 -24.13 -3.95
N THR A 132 14.57 -24.68 -2.85
CA THR A 132 14.27 -26.05 -2.38
C THR A 132 13.74 -26.04 -0.94
N PRO A 133 12.95 -27.04 -0.52
CA PRO A 133 12.37 -28.09 -1.36
C PRO A 133 11.30 -27.53 -2.31
N TYR A 134 10.97 -28.30 -3.35
CA TYR A 134 9.74 -28.08 -4.10
C TYR A 134 8.57 -28.67 -3.29
N PRO A 135 7.42 -28.00 -3.18
CA PRO A 135 6.30 -28.51 -2.39
C PRO A 135 5.85 -29.87 -2.93
N THR A 136 5.78 -30.89 -2.07
CA THR A 136 5.35 -32.24 -2.46
C THR A 136 3.94 -32.60 -2.00
N THR A 137 3.34 -31.78 -1.13
CA THR A 137 1.96 -31.93 -0.64
C THR A 137 1.31 -30.56 -0.52
N ALA A 138 -0.01 -30.49 -0.42
CA ALA A 138 -0.73 -29.23 -0.19
C ALA A 138 -0.44 -28.57 1.18
N THR A 139 0.19 -29.30 2.10
CA THR A 139 0.62 -28.72 3.38
C THR A 139 1.79 -27.77 3.13
N PRO A 140 1.73 -26.51 3.61
CA PRO A 140 2.84 -25.57 3.47
C PRO A 140 4.14 -26.15 4.04
N THR A 141 5.23 -26.03 3.28
CA THR A 141 6.57 -26.40 3.76
C THR A 141 6.93 -25.47 4.92
N ALA A 142 7.51 -26.01 6.00
CA ALA A 142 7.89 -25.19 7.14
C ALA A 142 8.98 -24.18 6.72
N MET A 143 8.85 -22.92 7.13
CA MET A 143 9.77 -21.85 6.70
C MET A 143 11.25 -22.17 6.96
N GLY A 144 11.56 -22.86 8.06
CA GLY A 144 12.92 -23.29 8.40
C GLY A 144 13.53 -24.35 7.48
N GLU A 145 12.73 -24.98 6.63
CA GLU A 145 13.16 -26.03 5.69
C GLU A 145 13.57 -25.47 4.32
N TYR A 146 13.16 -24.24 4.01
CA TYR A 146 13.54 -23.60 2.75
C TYR A 146 15.03 -23.31 2.68
N ALA A 147 15.57 -23.55 1.49
CA ALA A 147 16.92 -23.26 1.08
C ALA A 147 16.91 -22.63 -0.32
N ALA A 148 17.58 -21.48 -0.46
CA ALA A 148 17.73 -20.78 -1.72
C ALA A 148 19.21 -20.76 -2.14
N THR A 149 19.45 -20.97 -3.44
CA THR A 149 20.79 -20.95 -4.03
C THR A 149 20.95 -19.68 -4.83
N PHE A 150 22.04 -18.96 -4.56
CA PHE A 150 22.34 -17.67 -5.16
C PHE A 150 23.72 -17.70 -5.82
N VAL A 151 23.89 -16.86 -6.83
CA VAL A 151 25.19 -16.43 -7.35
C VAL A 151 25.29 -14.92 -7.12
N VAL A 152 26.38 -14.46 -6.51
CA VAL A 152 26.63 -13.02 -6.35
C VAL A 152 27.81 -12.63 -7.20
N SER A 153 27.57 -11.77 -8.18
CA SER A 153 28.59 -11.16 -9.04
C SER A 153 28.78 -9.69 -8.66
N LYS A 154 29.92 -9.11 -9.03
CA LYS A 154 30.22 -7.69 -8.77
C LYS A 154 30.44 -6.95 -10.08
N ASP A 155 29.71 -5.86 -10.28
CA ASP A 155 29.94 -4.89 -11.35
C ASP A 155 30.96 -3.86 -10.84
N PRO A 156 32.21 -3.87 -11.34
CA PRO A 156 33.25 -2.95 -10.89
C PRO A 156 33.02 -1.50 -11.36
N THR A 157 32.07 -1.29 -12.27
CA THR A 157 31.72 0.03 -12.80
C THR A 157 30.52 0.66 -12.11
N ALA A 158 29.76 -0.14 -11.37
CA ALA A 158 28.66 0.34 -10.57
C ALA A 158 29.19 1.16 -9.38
N ASN A 159 28.54 2.29 -9.12
CA ASN A 159 28.88 3.11 -7.97
C ASN A 159 28.57 2.28 -6.69
N PRO A 160 29.58 2.02 -5.83
CA PRO A 160 29.38 1.22 -4.62
C PRO A 160 28.35 1.83 -3.66
N ASP A 161 28.04 3.11 -3.85
CA ASP A 161 27.21 3.94 -3.00
C ASP A 161 25.77 4.04 -3.48
N THR A 162 25.39 3.42 -4.61
CA THR A 162 24.05 3.56 -5.19
C THR A 162 23.30 2.23 -5.35
N ASP A 163 22.15 2.07 -4.71
CA ASP A 163 21.25 0.91 -4.85
C ASP A 163 20.23 1.05 -6.01
N ALA A 164 20.62 1.77 -7.07
CA ALA A 164 19.78 2.34 -8.13
C ALA A 164 18.94 1.37 -9.00
N ASP A 165 19.02 0.06 -8.78
CA ASP A 165 18.32 -0.98 -9.57
C ASP A 165 17.63 -2.00 -8.64
N MET A 166 17.30 -1.61 -7.41
CA MET A 166 16.67 -2.49 -6.44
C MET A 166 15.17 -2.69 -6.77
N HIS A 167 14.72 -3.93 -6.59
CA HIS A 167 13.33 -4.35 -6.72
C HIS A 167 12.74 -4.53 -5.31
N VAL A 168 11.66 -3.80 -4.97
CA VAL A 168 11.03 -3.89 -3.64
C VAL A 168 9.58 -4.35 -3.73
N LEU A 169 9.17 -5.09 -2.70
CA LEU A 169 7.76 -5.36 -2.44
C LEU A 169 7.12 -4.20 -1.69
N THR A 170 5.81 -4.09 -1.88
CA THR A 170 4.95 -3.33 -1.00
C THR A 170 4.92 -3.95 0.41
N ASP A 171 4.64 -3.12 1.41
CA ASP A 171 4.52 -3.44 2.84
C ASP A 171 5.83 -3.79 3.54
N GLN A 172 6.98 -3.42 2.95
CA GLN A 172 8.31 -3.58 3.57
C GLN A 172 9.13 -2.29 3.50
N PRO A 173 9.88 -1.96 4.56
CA PRO A 173 10.73 -0.78 4.57
C PRO A 173 11.98 -0.98 3.70
N PHE A 174 12.39 0.09 3.02
CA PHE A 174 13.65 0.18 2.30
C PHE A 174 14.23 1.60 2.42
N THR A 175 15.54 1.74 2.23
CA THR A 175 16.24 3.01 2.43
C THR A 175 16.88 3.46 1.12
N LEU A 176 16.74 4.75 0.80
CA LEU A 176 17.36 5.41 -0.35
C LEU A 176 18.06 6.70 0.09
N ALA A 177 19.19 7.02 -0.53
CA ALA A 177 19.83 8.32 -0.48
C ALA A 177 19.33 9.23 -1.63
N PRO A 178 19.43 10.56 -1.52
CA PRO A 178 19.17 11.46 -2.63
C PRO A 178 19.96 11.09 -3.90
N GLY A 179 19.24 11.02 -5.03
CA GLY A 179 19.75 10.56 -6.32
C GLY A 179 19.65 9.05 -6.54
N GLU A 180 19.37 8.26 -5.50
CA GLU A 180 19.09 6.83 -5.66
C GLU A 180 17.64 6.60 -6.07
N GLN A 181 17.43 5.52 -6.82
CA GLN A 181 16.14 5.10 -7.31
C GLN A 181 15.87 3.61 -7.02
N VAL A 182 14.61 3.24 -7.10
CA VAL A 182 14.15 1.87 -6.91
C VAL A 182 13.01 1.57 -7.89
N ILE A 183 12.89 0.32 -8.32
CA ILE A 183 11.83 -0.14 -9.22
C ILE A 183 10.82 -0.96 -8.40
N LEU A 184 9.54 -0.61 -8.51
CA LEU A 184 8.46 -1.33 -7.85
C LEU A 184 8.00 -2.49 -8.73
N THR A 185 8.36 -3.71 -8.34
CA THR A 185 8.05 -4.92 -9.11
C THR A 185 6.55 -5.14 -9.18
N GLY A 186 6.02 -5.35 -10.40
CA GLY A 186 4.60 -5.55 -10.66
C GLY A 186 3.84 -4.30 -11.12
N ALA A 187 4.42 -3.10 -10.98
CA ALA A 187 3.76 -1.84 -11.34
C ALA A 187 4.56 -0.96 -12.33
N ASN A 188 5.75 -1.39 -12.77
CA ASN A 188 6.65 -0.70 -13.70
C ASN A 188 6.86 0.79 -13.34
N ILE A 189 7.07 1.05 -12.05
CA ILE A 189 7.29 2.38 -11.52
C ILE A 189 8.73 2.51 -11.03
N THR A 190 9.39 3.59 -11.42
CA THR A 190 10.64 4.06 -10.83
C THR A 190 10.34 5.12 -9.78
N LEU A 191 10.81 4.92 -8.56
CA LEU A 191 10.78 5.89 -7.47
C LEU A 191 12.20 6.36 -7.17
N THR A 192 12.43 7.66 -7.10
CA THR A 192 13.75 8.28 -6.83
C THR A 192 13.64 9.23 -5.65
N VAL A 193 14.63 9.33 -4.77
CA VAL A 193 14.70 10.44 -3.81
C VAL A 193 15.35 11.63 -4.52
N GLU A 194 14.59 12.64 -4.89
CA GLU A 194 15.10 13.80 -5.65
C GLU A 194 15.87 14.77 -4.76
N ALA A 195 15.37 15.05 -3.56
CA ALA A 195 15.99 15.97 -2.62
C ALA A 195 15.52 15.74 -1.19
N VAL A 196 16.39 16.08 -0.24
CA VAL A 196 16.05 16.22 1.18
C VAL A 196 16.32 17.67 1.57
N THR A 197 15.29 18.35 2.07
CA THR A 197 15.41 19.68 2.67
C THR A 197 15.21 19.53 4.17
N ASP A 198 16.29 19.66 4.93
CA ASP A 198 16.28 19.37 6.35
C ASP A 198 16.33 20.66 7.16
N ALA A 199 15.21 21.02 7.78
CA ALA A 199 15.15 22.12 8.73
C ALA A 199 15.14 21.62 10.18
N ARG A 200 15.35 20.31 10.43
CA ARG A 200 15.32 19.75 11.77
C ARG A 200 16.34 20.42 12.67
N CYS A 201 15.97 20.50 13.94
CA CYS A 201 16.85 21.06 14.95
C CYS A 201 18.14 20.28 15.06
N VAL A 202 19.24 21.02 15.19
CA VAL A 202 20.56 20.47 15.39
C VAL A 202 20.59 19.80 16.77
N ALA A 203 21.05 18.54 16.85
CA ALA A 203 20.91 17.71 18.06
C ALA A 203 21.48 18.34 19.35
N ASP A 204 22.42 19.29 19.24
CA ASP A 204 23.07 19.97 20.35
C ASP A 204 22.61 21.44 20.56
N ALA A 205 21.61 21.91 19.80
CA ALA A 205 21.11 23.28 19.88
C ALA A 205 19.79 23.35 20.66
N ALA A 206 19.66 24.33 21.55
CA ALA A 206 18.39 24.63 22.22
C ALA A 206 17.42 25.27 21.21
N CYS A 207 16.56 24.47 20.60
CA CYS A 207 15.42 24.97 19.83
C CYS A 207 14.24 25.29 20.75
N GLU A 208 13.59 26.42 20.53
CA GLU A 208 12.32 26.73 21.19
C GLU A 208 11.21 25.94 20.48
N GLU A 209 10.57 24.99 21.18
CA GLU A 209 9.31 24.37 20.74
C GLU A 209 8.21 25.46 20.59
N PRO A 210 7.30 25.35 19.59
CA PRO A 210 6.85 24.12 18.94
C PRO A 210 7.31 23.96 17.48
N GLU A 211 8.18 24.83 16.97
CA GLU A 211 8.70 24.77 15.60
C GLU A 211 9.96 23.90 15.49
N GLY A 212 10.01 22.76 16.19
CA GLY A 212 11.07 21.78 16.02
C GLY A 212 11.10 21.38 14.54
N GLY A 213 12.11 21.84 13.81
CA GLY A 213 11.97 21.97 12.36
C GLY A 213 11.67 20.67 11.62
N VAL A 214 11.14 20.83 10.41
CA VAL A 214 10.59 19.75 9.61
C VAL A 214 11.63 19.29 8.58
N VAL A 215 11.73 17.98 8.36
CA VAL A 215 12.43 17.47 7.18
C VAL A 215 11.42 17.25 6.06
N GLN A 216 11.75 17.72 4.87
CA GLN A 216 10.97 17.51 3.65
C GLN A 216 11.75 16.60 2.70
N VAL A 217 11.09 15.56 2.21
CA VAL A 217 11.64 14.63 1.22
C VAL A 217 10.85 14.76 -0.07
N ALA A 218 11.53 15.10 -1.16
CA ALA A 218 10.98 15.08 -2.51
C ALA A 218 11.29 13.73 -3.16
N LEU A 219 10.26 13.05 -3.66
CA LEU A 219 10.35 11.78 -4.34
C LEU A 219 9.92 11.94 -5.79
N GLY A 220 10.78 11.57 -6.73
CA GLY A 220 10.47 11.47 -8.15
C GLY A 220 9.75 10.16 -8.43
N TRP A 221 8.55 10.24 -8.99
CA TRP A 221 7.71 9.12 -9.40
C TRP A 221 7.61 9.08 -10.92
N ARG A 222 7.98 7.94 -11.52
CA ARG A 222 7.87 7.75 -12.96
C ARG A 222 7.30 6.38 -13.30
N LYS A 223 6.09 6.37 -13.82
CA LYS A 223 5.46 5.19 -14.44
C LYS A 223 5.89 5.09 -15.91
N GLU A 224 6.12 3.88 -16.40
CA GLU A 224 6.48 3.65 -17.80
C GLU A 224 5.45 4.30 -18.76
N GLY A 225 5.93 5.10 -19.71
CA GLY A 225 5.08 5.83 -20.66
C GLY A 225 4.38 7.08 -20.12
N ALA A 226 4.50 7.39 -18.83
CA ALA A 226 3.93 8.60 -18.21
C ALA A 226 4.98 9.70 -17.99
N ALA A 227 4.51 10.94 -17.84
CA ALA A 227 5.36 12.05 -17.43
C ALA A 227 5.84 11.84 -15.98
N PRO A 228 7.10 12.21 -15.63
CA PRO A 228 7.57 12.20 -14.25
C PRO A 228 6.72 13.13 -13.37
N GLN A 229 6.50 12.73 -12.13
CA GLN A 229 5.76 13.50 -11.12
C GLN A 229 6.56 13.55 -9.82
N THR A 230 6.39 14.61 -9.03
CA THR A 230 7.07 14.74 -7.73
C THR A 230 6.06 14.58 -6.59
N ILE A 231 6.40 13.72 -5.64
CA ILE A 231 5.70 13.50 -4.38
C ILE A 231 6.53 14.16 -3.29
N THR A 232 5.87 14.80 -2.33
CA THR A 232 6.53 15.44 -1.19
C THR A 232 5.99 14.85 0.10
N LEU A 233 6.90 14.36 0.93
CA LEU A 233 6.64 13.91 2.30
C LEU A 233 7.31 14.88 3.27
N THR A 234 6.72 15.10 4.43
CA THR A 234 7.29 15.94 5.49
C THR A 234 7.20 15.22 6.82
N ALA A 235 8.24 15.27 7.65
CA ALA A 235 8.23 14.63 8.96
C ALA A 235 8.90 15.51 10.01
N HIS A 236 8.41 15.45 11.25
CA HIS A 236 9.27 15.64 12.42
C HIS A 236 9.95 14.32 12.71
N THR A 237 11.16 14.33 13.26
CA THR A 237 11.82 13.09 13.68
C THR A 237 12.22 13.14 15.15
N ASP A 238 12.33 11.99 15.77
CA ASP A 238 13.02 11.87 17.07
C ASP A 238 14.54 11.94 16.91
N ASP A 239 15.26 11.80 18.02
CA ASP A 239 16.74 11.83 18.09
C ASP A 239 17.41 10.65 17.36
N ALA A 240 16.66 9.60 17.00
CA ALA A 240 17.15 8.50 16.17
C ALA A 240 16.87 8.74 14.67
N GLY A 241 16.21 9.85 14.34
CA GLY A 241 15.77 10.15 12.98
C GLY A 241 14.50 9.41 12.57
N ALA A 242 13.80 8.71 13.47
CA ALA A 242 12.54 8.07 13.16
C ALA A 242 11.44 9.13 13.02
N ALA A 243 10.62 9.01 11.97
CA ALA A 243 9.52 9.92 11.71
C ALA A 243 8.46 9.79 12.82
N LEU A 244 8.12 10.93 13.42
CA LEU A 244 7.07 11.02 14.42
C LEU A 244 5.69 11.01 13.75
N PRO A 245 4.63 10.62 14.48
CA PRO A 245 3.26 10.68 13.98
C PRO A 245 2.88 12.07 13.45
N PRO A 246 1.91 12.17 12.52
CA PRO A 246 1.53 13.44 11.91
C PRO A 246 1.13 14.49 12.95
N ALA A 247 1.72 15.69 12.86
CA ALA A 247 1.37 16.84 13.69
C ALA A 247 1.33 18.11 12.82
N GLY A 248 0.24 18.88 12.92
CA GLY A 248 0.09 20.13 12.16
C GLY A 248 0.10 19.93 10.63
N VAL A 249 0.99 20.65 9.94
CA VAL A 249 1.15 20.61 8.47
C VAL A 249 2.05 19.47 7.98
N VAL A 250 2.65 18.71 8.90
CA VAL A 250 3.57 17.62 8.60
C VAL A 250 2.79 16.39 8.10
N ARG A 251 3.29 15.78 7.04
CA ARG A 251 2.69 14.65 6.31
C ARG A 251 3.75 13.59 6.07
N PRO A 252 4.04 12.72 7.08
CA PRO A 252 5.00 11.64 6.91
C PRO A 252 4.39 10.51 6.07
N PHE A 253 3.13 10.64 5.67
CA PHE A 253 2.43 9.74 4.79
C PHE A 253 1.78 10.51 3.63
N ARG A 254 1.76 9.91 2.44
CA ARG A 254 0.98 10.40 1.30
C ARG A 254 0.53 9.24 0.42
N LEU A 255 -0.72 9.27 -0.03
CA LEU A 255 -1.21 8.38 -1.09
C LEU A 255 -0.99 9.04 -2.45
N PHE A 256 -0.45 8.30 -3.41
CA PHE A 256 -0.22 8.78 -4.76
C PHE A 256 -0.34 7.63 -5.77
N ASP A 257 -1.17 7.81 -6.79
CA ASP A 257 -1.46 6.78 -7.82
C ASP A 257 -1.76 5.38 -7.23
N GLY A 258 -2.54 5.34 -6.14
CA GLY A 258 -2.91 4.09 -5.47
C GLY A 258 -1.78 3.42 -4.67
N VAL A 259 -0.66 4.10 -4.44
CA VAL A 259 0.45 3.63 -3.58
C VAL A 259 0.59 4.54 -2.36
N GLY A 260 0.71 3.94 -1.19
CA GLY A 260 0.82 4.61 0.09
C GLY A 260 2.28 4.77 0.44
N PHE A 261 2.75 6.00 0.58
CA PHE A 261 4.14 6.30 0.87
C PHE A 261 4.27 6.66 2.34
N HIS A 262 4.97 5.85 3.10
CA HIS A 262 5.29 6.12 4.49
C HIS A 262 6.75 6.51 4.61
N LEU A 263 7.01 7.71 5.10
CA LEU A 263 8.33 8.14 5.54
C LEU A 263 8.53 7.63 6.96
N LEU A 264 9.43 6.66 7.13
CA LEU A 264 9.67 5.98 8.40
C LEU A 264 10.84 6.57 9.17
N SER A 265 11.93 6.93 8.48
CA SER A 265 13.07 7.59 9.13
C SER A 265 13.93 8.38 8.13
N ILE A 266 14.63 9.38 8.63
CA ILE A 266 15.65 10.15 7.90
C ILE A 266 16.88 10.30 8.78
N THR A 267 18.02 9.79 8.32
CA THR A 267 19.31 9.90 9.03
C THR A 267 20.41 10.43 8.09
N PRO A 268 21.50 11.02 8.59
CA PRO A 268 21.70 11.45 9.98
C PRO A 268 20.84 12.68 10.34
N LEU A 269 20.82 13.05 11.63
CA LEU A 269 20.31 14.35 12.08
C LEU A 269 21.38 15.44 11.84
N PRO A 270 20.97 16.69 11.57
CA PRO A 270 21.91 17.81 11.50
C PRO A 270 22.72 17.96 12.80
N GLN A 271 24.03 18.19 12.67
CA GLN A 271 24.94 18.42 13.80
C GLN A 271 25.63 19.78 13.68
N VAL A 272 25.95 20.41 14.81
CA VAL A 272 26.52 21.76 14.83
C VAL A 272 27.92 21.73 14.21
N GLY A 273 28.11 22.49 13.13
CA GLY A 273 29.41 22.58 12.44
C GLY A 273 29.72 21.40 11.52
N VAL A 274 28.74 20.53 11.25
CA VAL A 274 28.83 19.48 10.24
C VAL A 274 27.93 19.84 9.07
N ASP A 275 28.52 20.13 7.91
CA ASP A 275 27.79 20.28 6.67
C ASP A 275 27.45 18.88 6.14
N LEU A 276 26.16 18.55 6.07
CA LEU A 276 25.67 17.31 5.46
C LEU A 276 25.46 17.52 3.96
N ALA A 277 26.15 16.74 3.14
CA ALA A 277 25.86 16.70 1.72
C ALA A 277 24.52 15.98 1.47
N PRO A 278 23.78 16.29 0.38
CA PRO A 278 22.54 15.59 0.07
C PRO A 278 22.68 14.06 0.08
N GLU A 279 23.76 13.53 -0.50
CA GLU A 279 24.09 12.11 -0.55
C GLU A 279 24.40 11.47 0.83
N ASP A 280 24.60 12.26 1.88
CA ASP A 280 24.80 11.74 3.24
C ASP A 280 23.48 11.32 3.89
N TYR A 281 22.34 11.82 3.38
CA TYR A 281 21.03 11.43 3.89
C TYR A 281 20.65 10.01 3.49
N ARG A 282 19.88 9.36 4.37
CA ARG A 282 19.27 8.05 4.22
C ARG A 282 17.80 8.19 4.59
N VAL A 283 16.95 8.02 3.60
CA VAL A 283 15.49 8.11 3.70
C VAL A 283 14.94 6.69 3.71
N THR A 284 14.43 6.25 4.84
CA THR A 284 13.72 4.97 4.94
C THR A 284 12.25 5.19 4.65
N LEU A 285 11.79 4.55 3.59
CA LEU A 285 10.41 4.55 3.14
C LEU A 285 9.81 3.15 3.35
N MET A 286 8.51 3.09 3.55
CA MET A 286 7.74 1.89 3.29
C MET A 286 6.66 2.26 2.31
N LEU A 287 6.59 1.51 1.23
CA LEU A 287 5.50 1.64 0.28
C LEU A 287 4.51 0.58 0.63
N GLU A 288 3.29 0.96 0.92
CA GLU A 288 2.20 0.01 0.96
C GLU A 288 1.56 0.06 -0.43
N ALA A 289 1.15 -1.11 -0.95
CA ALA A 289 0.15 -1.12 -2.02
C ALA A 289 -0.99 -0.34 -1.38
N GLY A 290 -1.20 0.90 -1.86
CA GLY A 290 -1.62 2.00 -1.01
C GLY A 290 -2.76 1.52 -0.17
N PRO A 291 -2.65 1.71 1.16
CA PRO A 291 -3.22 0.80 2.13
C PRO A 291 -4.59 0.37 1.64
N ARG A 292 -4.94 -0.90 1.84
CA ARG A 292 -6.35 -1.18 2.09
C ARG A 292 -6.76 -0.39 3.34
N MET A 293 -6.84 0.94 3.26
CA MET A 293 -7.88 1.66 3.94
C MET A 293 -9.11 1.42 3.10
N SER A 294 -10.23 1.29 3.79
CA SER A 294 -11.52 0.76 3.37
C SER A 294 -12.23 1.54 2.25
N SER A 295 -11.50 2.18 1.34
CA SER A 295 -11.98 2.98 0.22
C SER A 295 -10.76 3.46 -0.59
N GLY A 296 -10.63 3.31 -1.91
CA GLY A 296 -11.62 3.40 -2.99
C GLY A 296 -12.60 2.25 -3.14
N VAL A 297 -13.75 2.59 -3.74
CA VAL A 297 -14.87 1.73 -4.15
C VAL A 297 -14.93 0.42 -3.36
N ASP A 298 -15.13 0.53 -2.05
CA ASP A 298 -15.16 -0.67 -1.22
C ASP A 298 -16.59 -1.19 -1.12
N TYR A 299 -16.71 -2.51 -1.22
CA TYR A 299 -17.97 -3.21 -1.07
C TYR A 299 -18.32 -3.28 0.40
N ALA A 300 -19.27 -2.46 0.83
CA ALA A 300 -19.85 -2.60 2.15
C ALA A 300 -21.08 -3.52 2.08
N GLU A 301 -21.10 -4.49 2.98
CA GLU A 301 -22.27 -5.34 3.17
C GLU A 301 -23.38 -4.55 3.87
N PRO A 302 -24.63 -4.60 3.39
CA PRO A 302 -25.75 -3.99 4.08
C PRO A 302 -25.83 -4.44 5.55
N GLY A 303 -25.99 -3.47 6.45
CA GLY A 303 -26.09 -3.69 7.88
C GLY A 303 -24.74 -3.84 8.60
N GLN A 304 -23.61 -3.87 7.89
CA GLN A 304 -22.28 -3.86 8.51
C GLN A 304 -21.68 -2.45 8.53
N PRO A 305 -20.93 -2.09 9.59
CA PRO A 305 -20.22 -0.82 9.64
C PRO A 305 -19.02 -0.83 8.70
N PHE A 306 -18.79 0.29 8.02
CA PHE A 306 -17.63 0.54 7.17
C PHE A 306 -17.13 1.97 7.35
N GLU A 307 -15.85 2.20 7.10
CA GLU A 307 -15.20 3.51 7.27
C GLU A 307 -14.90 4.15 5.91
N LEU A 308 -15.15 5.46 5.78
CA LEU A 308 -14.80 6.26 4.62
C LEU A 308 -13.96 7.46 5.05
N GLY A 309 -12.92 7.76 4.26
CA GLY A 309 -12.24 9.05 4.31
C GLY A 309 -12.94 10.12 3.47
N VAL A 310 -12.56 11.39 3.68
CA VAL A 310 -13.00 12.48 2.81
C VAL A 310 -12.52 12.28 1.37
N GLY A 311 -13.43 12.44 0.41
CA GLY A 311 -13.20 12.25 -1.01
C GLY A 311 -13.43 10.82 -1.52
N TYR A 312 -13.84 9.88 -0.65
CA TYR A 312 -13.97 8.47 -0.98
C TYR A 312 -15.42 8.00 -1.11
N THR A 313 -15.62 6.90 -1.84
CA THR A 313 -16.93 6.28 -2.12
C THR A 313 -16.96 4.80 -1.72
N ALA A 314 -18.01 4.37 -1.01
CA ALA A 314 -18.37 2.97 -0.81
C ALA A 314 -19.47 2.54 -1.79
N ILE A 315 -19.44 1.28 -2.21
CA ILE A 315 -20.51 0.60 -2.93
C ILE A 315 -21.20 -0.39 -2.00
N ILE A 316 -22.54 -0.35 -1.95
CA ILE A 316 -23.34 -1.17 -1.06
C ILE A 316 -24.25 -2.09 -1.89
N GLY A 317 -24.28 -3.36 -1.51
CA GLY A 317 -25.22 -4.34 -2.04
C GLY A 317 -25.07 -4.60 -3.55
N GLN A 318 -23.85 -4.86 -4.03
CA GLN A 318 -23.57 -5.18 -5.44
C GLN A 318 -23.90 -4.05 -6.41
N ASP A 319 -23.46 -2.83 -6.08
CA ASP A 319 -23.62 -1.64 -6.91
C ASP A 319 -25.02 -1.02 -6.97
N VAL A 320 -25.88 -1.40 -6.01
CA VAL A 320 -27.22 -0.82 -5.88
C VAL A 320 -27.17 0.59 -5.31
N LEU A 321 -26.27 0.85 -4.35
CA LEU A 321 -26.12 2.15 -3.71
C LEU A 321 -24.64 2.55 -3.62
N ARG A 322 -24.33 3.81 -3.91
CA ARG A 322 -23.00 4.41 -3.71
C ARG A 322 -23.10 5.52 -2.68
N VAL A 323 -22.19 5.54 -1.71
CA VAL A 323 -22.11 6.57 -0.67
C VAL A 323 -20.72 7.19 -0.71
N ARG A 324 -20.65 8.47 -1.06
CA ARG A 324 -19.42 9.25 -1.08
C ARG A 324 -19.37 10.21 0.11
N PHE A 325 -18.25 10.24 0.82
CA PHE A 325 -17.98 11.25 1.84
C PHE A 325 -17.27 12.44 1.18
N ASP A 326 -17.96 13.57 1.01
CA ASP A 326 -17.46 14.69 0.22
C ASP A 326 -16.52 15.59 1.01
N GLU A 327 -16.95 16.05 2.18
CA GLU A 327 -16.19 16.97 3.05
C GLU A 327 -16.79 17.07 4.45
N VAL A 328 -16.03 17.62 5.39
CA VAL A 328 -16.55 18.09 6.68
C VAL A 328 -17.04 19.51 6.53
N VAL A 329 -18.36 19.72 6.65
CA VAL A 329 -18.99 21.03 6.52
C VAL A 329 -18.65 21.92 7.72
N THR A 330 -18.79 21.36 8.92
CA THR A 330 -18.44 22.03 10.17
C THR A 330 -18.01 21.03 11.23
N ASP A 331 -17.00 21.35 12.02
CA ASP A 331 -16.65 20.62 13.23
C ASP A 331 -16.51 21.60 14.40
N SER A 332 -17.51 21.59 15.27
CA SER A 332 -17.60 22.44 16.46
C SER A 332 -17.52 21.63 17.75
N ARG A 333 -17.14 20.35 17.67
CA ARG A 333 -17.05 19.46 18.83
C ARG A 333 -16.10 20.05 19.87
N CYS A 334 -16.48 19.89 21.14
CA CYS A 334 -15.72 20.46 22.25
C CYS A 334 -14.34 19.78 22.37
N PRO A 335 -13.22 20.50 22.20
CA PRO A 335 -11.91 19.86 22.26
C PRO A 335 -11.63 19.19 23.61
N ARG A 336 -10.94 18.05 23.62
CA ARG A 336 -10.74 17.22 24.83
C ARG A 336 -10.11 17.97 26.01
N LEU A 337 -9.30 18.99 25.73
CA LEU A 337 -8.57 19.75 26.74
C LEU A 337 -9.32 21.00 27.25
N VAL A 338 -10.59 21.18 26.88
CA VAL A 338 -11.42 22.28 27.40
C VAL A 338 -12.78 21.82 27.88
N VAL A 339 -13.34 22.61 28.80
CA VAL A 339 -14.71 22.46 29.28
C VAL A 339 -15.58 23.45 28.52
N CYS A 340 -16.36 22.97 27.57
CA CYS A 340 -17.33 23.81 26.86
C CYS A 340 -18.61 23.96 27.67
N VAL A 341 -19.22 25.14 27.61
CA VAL A 341 -20.55 25.40 28.19
C VAL A 341 -21.62 24.58 27.47
N GLN A 342 -21.44 24.37 26.17
CA GLN A 342 -22.28 23.52 25.32
C GLN A 342 -21.36 22.66 24.43
N ALA A 343 -21.66 21.36 24.34
CA ALA A 343 -20.98 20.49 23.39
C ALA A 343 -21.47 20.83 21.98
N GLY A 344 -20.55 21.19 21.08
CA GLY A 344 -20.88 21.33 19.66
C GLY A 344 -20.95 19.99 18.95
N GLU A 345 -21.06 20.04 17.64
CA GLU A 345 -21.31 18.90 16.75
C GLU A 345 -20.39 18.92 15.53
N VAL A 346 -20.31 17.78 14.86
CA VAL A 346 -19.68 17.65 13.54
C VAL A 346 -20.74 17.38 12.48
N GLN A 347 -20.61 18.00 11.32
CA GLN A 347 -21.48 17.85 10.16
C GLN A 347 -20.64 17.53 8.93
N LEU A 348 -21.07 16.51 8.18
CA LEU A 348 -20.41 15.98 6.99
C LEU A 348 -21.33 16.14 5.78
N ALA A 349 -20.78 16.51 4.64
CA ALA A 349 -21.46 16.44 3.35
C ALA A 349 -21.20 15.08 2.72
N LEU A 350 -22.26 14.48 2.17
CA LEU A 350 -22.24 13.16 1.56
C LEU A 350 -22.98 13.22 0.23
N THR A 351 -22.52 12.48 -0.77
CA THR A 351 -23.27 12.26 -2.00
C THR A 351 -23.67 10.80 -2.09
N VAL A 352 -24.97 10.55 -2.18
CA VAL A 352 -25.54 9.20 -2.26
C VAL A 352 -26.24 9.01 -3.60
N ALA A 353 -25.97 7.90 -4.27
CA ALA A 353 -26.56 7.58 -5.56
C ALA A 353 -26.99 6.11 -5.62
N SER A 354 -28.26 5.86 -5.93
CA SER A 354 -28.74 4.53 -6.33
C SER A 354 -28.63 4.31 -7.84
N THR A 355 -28.56 3.05 -8.28
CA THR A 355 -28.58 2.69 -9.70
C THR A 355 -29.80 3.32 -10.40
N GLY A 356 -29.55 4.05 -11.50
CA GLY A 356 -30.62 4.70 -12.28
C GLY A 356 -31.22 5.96 -11.67
N GLN A 357 -30.76 6.39 -10.50
CA GLN A 357 -31.15 7.66 -9.86
C GLN A 357 -30.06 8.71 -9.99
N ARG A 358 -30.45 9.99 -9.88
CA ARG A 358 -29.47 11.08 -9.82
C ARG A 358 -28.79 11.09 -8.44
N PRO A 359 -27.46 11.31 -8.39
CA PRO A 359 -26.77 11.54 -7.12
C PRO A 359 -27.43 12.67 -6.34
N THR A 360 -27.61 12.47 -5.04
CA THR A 360 -28.22 13.43 -4.13
C THR A 360 -27.26 13.73 -2.99
N SER A 361 -27.02 15.02 -2.74
CA SER A 361 -26.17 15.46 -1.64
C SER A 361 -26.98 15.60 -0.34
N TYR A 362 -26.39 15.14 0.76
CA TYR A 362 -26.95 15.16 2.11
C TYR A 362 -25.94 15.77 3.08
N VAL A 363 -26.45 16.27 4.20
CA VAL A 363 -25.63 16.63 5.36
C VAL A 363 -26.04 15.75 6.54
N LEU A 364 -25.10 14.97 7.07
CA LEU A 364 -25.28 14.16 8.28
C LEU A 364 -24.33 14.65 9.37
N GLY A 365 -24.79 14.67 10.61
CA GLY A 365 -23.97 15.16 11.70
C GLY A 365 -24.62 15.02 13.06
N GLY A 366 -23.83 15.24 14.11
CA GLY A 366 -24.32 15.22 15.47
C GLY A 366 -23.22 15.41 16.51
N ALA A 367 -23.65 15.49 17.77
CA ALA A 367 -22.76 15.52 18.91
C ALA A 367 -22.11 14.14 19.12
N THR A 368 -20.82 14.14 19.47
CA THR A 368 -20.05 12.90 19.66
C THR A 368 -19.42 12.84 21.05
N ASP A 369 -19.14 11.63 21.51
CA ASP A 369 -18.23 11.43 22.63
C ASP A 369 -16.79 11.77 22.23
N SER A 370 -15.88 11.70 23.20
CA SER A 370 -14.48 12.03 22.98
C SER A 370 -13.79 11.11 21.95
N GLN A 371 -14.27 9.89 21.74
CA GLN A 371 -13.74 8.96 20.72
C GLN A 371 -14.30 9.24 19.32
N GLY A 372 -15.16 10.25 19.18
CA GLY A 372 -15.79 10.62 17.91
C GLY A 372 -17.07 9.87 17.63
N ARG A 373 -17.55 9.00 18.54
CA ARG A 373 -18.78 8.23 18.33
C ARG A 373 -20.00 9.11 18.57
N LEU A 374 -20.95 9.13 17.64
CA LEU A 374 -22.18 9.92 17.78
C LEU A 374 -23.01 9.42 18.96
N PHE A 375 -23.57 10.33 19.76
CA PHE A 375 -24.47 9.97 20.86
C PHE A 375 -25.79 9.38 20.38
N ALA A 376 -26.25 9.83 19.21
CA ALA A 376 -27.35 9.26 18.46
C ALA A 376 -26.92 9.18 16.99
N PRO A 377 -27.06 8.03 16.32
CA PRO A 377 -26.76 7.92 14.89
C PRO A 377 -27.55 8.97 14.10
N ALA A 378 -26.86 9.65 13.18
CA ALA A 378 -27.51 10.56 12.24
C ALA A 378 -27.89 9.75 10.99
N THR A 379 -29.16 9.84 10.57
CA THR A 379 -29.70 8.92 9.57
C THR A 379 -30.42 9.65 8.43
N ILE A 380 -30.20 9.20 7.20
CA ILE A 380 -30.98 9.60 6.01
C ILE A 380 -31.59 8.36 5.36
N ALA A 381 -32.69 8.57 4.63
CA ALA A 381 -33.28 7.58 3.75
C ALA A 381 -32.97 7.97 2.28
N HIS A 382 -32.45 7.02 1.50
CA HIS A 382 -32.24 7.17 0.06
C HIS A 382 -32.70 5.90 -0.64
N ASP A 383 -33.75 5.99 -1.47
CA ASP A 383 -34.28 4.86 -2.24
C ASP A 383 -34.58 3.59 -1.40
N GLY A 384 -35.11 3.81 -0.19
CA GLY A 384 -35.40 2.75 0.78
C GLY A 384 -34.21 2.27 1.60
N PHE A 385 -32.97 2.64 1.27
CA PHE A 385 -31.80 2.43 2.11
C PHE A 385 -31.75 3.44 3.24
N MET A 386 -31.29 3.00 4.42
CA MET A 386 -31.05 3.85 5.58
C MET A 386 -29.54 3.99 5.80
N VAL A 387 -28.98 5.15 5.49
CA VAL A 387 -27.57 5.46 5.71
C VAL A 387 -27.42 6.13 7.07
N GLN A 388 -26.63 5.52 7.97
CA GLN A 388 -26.39 5.99 9.32
C GLN A 388 -24.93 6.38 9.49
N LEU A 389 -24.66 7.56 10.05
CA LEU A 389 -23.35 7.98 10.52
C LEU A 389 -23.19 7.56 12.00
N LEU A 390 -22.15 6.80 12.31
CA LEU A 390 -21.89 6.26 13.64
C LEU A 390 -20.74 6.96 14.37
N GLN A 391 -19.70 7.34 13.65
CA GLN A 391 -18.48 7.90 14.23
C GLN A 391 -17.76 8.82 13.25
N VAL A 392 -17.12 9.87 13.78
CA VAL A 392 -16.23 10.76 13.03
C VAL A 392 -14.94 10.97 13.80
N THR A 393 -13.81 10.62 13.19
CA THR A 393 -12.46 10.78 13.75
C THR A 393 -11.60 11.65 12.82
N PRO A 394 -10.54 12.30 13.32
CA PRO A 394 -10.17 12.41 14.74
C PRO A 394 -11.13 13.34 15.50
N TYR A 395 -11.13 13.23 16.83
CA TYR A 395 -11.86 14.18 17.69
C TYR A 395 -10.93 15.35 18.06
N PRO A 396 -11.41 16.62 18.07
CA PRO A 396 -10.57 17.78 18.36
C PRO A 396 -9.85 17.64 19.71
N ALA A 397 -8.52 17.74 19.70
CA ALA A 397 -7.73 17.65 20.93
C ALA A 397 -7.61 19.01 21.63
N GLN A 398 -7.29 20.06 20.88
CA GLN A 398 -6.98 21.39 21.39
C GLN A 398 -7.93 22.48 20.84
N PRO A 399 -8.23 23.53 21.62
CA PRO A 399 -8.97 24.70 21.13
C PRO A 399 -8.27 25.40 19.98
N GLY A 400 -9.01 25.68 18.90
CA GLY A 400 -8.50 26.41 17.74
C GLY A 400 -7.53 25.62 16.87
N ALA A 401 -7.19 24.37 17.22
CA ALA A 401 -6.43 23.50 16.35
C ALA A 401 -7.32 23.00 15.20
N ALA A 402 -6.98 23.38 13.97
CA ALA A 402 -7.66 22.87 12.80
C ALA A 402 -7.29 21.41 12.55
N ILE A 403 -8.30 20.57 12.36
CA ILE A 403 -8.11 19.22 11.80
C ILE A 403 -8.05 19.38 10.29
N ALA A 404 -7.07 18.75 9.64
CA ALA A 404 -6.97 18.78 8.19
C ALA A 404 -8.19 18.08 7.57
N ALA A 405 -8.75 18.66 6.50
CA ALA A 405 -10.00 18.17 5.89
C ALA A 405 -9.88 16.70 5.43
N ASP A 406 -8.71 16.30 4.94
CA ASP A 406 -8.39 14.94 4.49
C ASP A 406 -8.08 13.96 5.63
N ALA A 407 -7.87 14.45 6.86
CA ALA A 407 -7.61 13.60 8.02
C ALA A 407 -8.89 13.00 8.61
N TYR A 408 -10.06 13.45 8.15
CA TYR A 408 -11.33 12.96 8.66
C TYR A 408 -11.68 11.59 8.11
N LEU A 409 -12.06 10.70 9.03
CA LEU A 409 -12.63 9.39 8.78
C LEU A 409 -14.02 9.34 9.39
N ALA A 410 -14.95 8.70 8.70
CA ALA A 410 -16.32 8.55 9.15
C ALA A 410 -16.78 7.10 9.02
N VAL A 411 -17.36 6.55 10.08
CA VAL A 411 -17.91 5.19 10.10
C VAL A 411 -19.40 5.26 9.80
N PHE A 412 -19.82 4.56 8.76
CA PHE A 412 -21.21 4.46 8.31
C PHE A 412 -21.75 3.04 8.48
N VAL A 413 -23.08 2.91 8.58
CA VAL A 413 -23.81 1.66 8.36
C VAL A 413 -24.92 1.96 7.36
N VAL A 414 -25.13 1.07 6.40
CA VAL A 414 -26.24 1.18 5.45
C VAL A 414 -27.18 -0.01 5.60
N GLU A 415 -28.40 0.20 6.05
CA GLU A 415 -29.42 -0.85 6.08
C GLU A 415 -30.17 -0.89 4.74
N ALA A 416 -30.29 -2.08 4.15
CA ALA A 416 -31.05 -2.28 2.92
C ALA A 416 -32.56 -2.33 3.18
N PRO A 417 -33.41 -1.86 2.25
CA PRO A 417 -34.86 -1.98 2.40
C PRO A 417 -35.31 -3.45 2.48
N PRO A 418 -36.44 -3.72 3.16
CA PRO A 418 -37.02 -5.06 3.22
C PRO A 418 -37.30 -5.61 1.81
N GLY A 419 -36.74 -6.77 1.48
CA GLY A 419 -36.98 -7.43 0.20
C GLY A 419 -35.91 -7.18 -0.87
N LEU A 420 -34.84 -6.42 -0.60
CA LEU A 420 -33.61 -6.60 -1.38
C LEU A 420 -33.11 -8.04 -1.18
N PRO A 421 -32.73 -8.75 -2.25
CA PRO A 421 -32.04 -10.02 -2.10
C PRO A 421 -30.80 -9.77 -1.25
N THR A 422 -30.81 -10.28 -0.02
CA THR A 422 -29.58 -10.38 0.76
C THR A 422 -28.62 -11.24 -0.06
N PRO A 423 -27.32 -10.91 -0.12
CA PRO A 423 -26.36 -11.78 -0.78
C PRO A 423 -26.56 -13.17 -0.19
N ILE A 424 -26.90 -14.12 -1.07
CA ILE A 424 -27.25 -15.48 -0.68
C ILE A 424 -26.06 -15.98 0.15
N PRO A 425 -26.24 -16.36 1.43
CA PRO A 425 -25.13 -16.81 2.27
C PRO A 425 -24.55 -18.05 1.62
N THR A 426 -23.38 -17.90 0.98
CA THR A 426 -22.60 -18.91 0.24
C THR A 426 -23.42 -20.19 -0.02
N ALA A 427 -24.52 -20.05 -0.76
CA ALA A 427 -25.17 -21.24 -1.26
C ALA A 427 -24.21 -21.74 -2.31
N THR A 428 -23.81 -22.99 -2.21
CA THR A 428 -23.05 -23.67 -3.25
C THR A 428 -23.88 -23.58 -4.53
N LEU A 429 -23.65 -22.53 -5.31
CA LEU A 429 -24.27 -22.38 -6.61
C LEU A 429 -23.84 -23.61 -7.41
N PRO A 430 -24.76 -24.30 -8.09
CA PRO A 430 -24.38 -25.39 -8.96
C PRO A 430 -23.33 -24.86 -9.92
N ALA A 431 -22.21 -25.57 -10.07
CA ALA A 431 -21.13 -25.18 -10.95
C ALA A 431 -21.72 -24.90 -12.34
N VAL A 432 -21.73 -23.62 -12.73
CA VAL A 432 -22.06 -23.22 -14.09
C VAL A 432 -20.87 -23.64 -14.93
N THR A 433 -21.08 -24.57 -15.86
CA THR A 433 -20.03 -24.92 -16.83
C THR A 433 -19.69 -23.65 -17.60
N PRO A 434 -18.42 -23.19 -17.59
CA PRO A 434 -18.04 -21.96 -18.28
C PRO A 434 -18.37 -22.04 -19.77
N GLU A 435 -18.91 -20.96 -20.32
CA GLU A 435 -19.07 -20.82 -21.76
C GLU A 435 -17.68 -20.74 -22.41
N ALA A 436 -17.46 -21.49 -23.48
CA ALA A 436 -16.18 -21.49 -24.20
C ALA A 436 -15.91 -20.19 -24.99
N ALA A 437 -16.83 -19.22 -24.96
CA ALA A 437 -16.72 -17.96 -25.67
C ALA A 437 -15.70 -17.04 -24.98
N GLN A 438 -14.92 -16.32 -25.78
CA GLN A 438 -14.13 -15.18 -25.31
C GLN A 438 -14.83 -13.91 -25.76
N LEU A 439 -15.28 -13.10 -24.80
CA LEU A 439 -15.98 -11.85 -25.04
C LEU A 439 -15.29 -10.72 -24.27
N PRO A 440 -15.36 -9.47 -24.75
CA PRO A 440 -14.82 -8.34 -23.99
C PRO A 440 -15.68 -8.06 -22.75
N LEU A 441 -15.06 -7.64 -21.65
CA LEU A 441 -15.77 -7.11 -20.48
C LEU A 441 -16.16 -5.65 -20.74
N LEU A 442 -17.44 -5.33 -20.54
CA LEU A 442 -17.92 -3.96 -20.56
C LEU A 442 -17.47 -3.23 -19.29
N CYS A 443 -16.70 -2.17 -19.47
CA CYS A 443 -16.30 -1.24 -18.42
C CYS A 443 -17.01 0.11 -18.63
N ILE A 444 -17.38 0.77 -17.54
CA ILE A 444 -18.14 2.02 -17.54
C ILE A 444 -17.44 3.08 -16.68
N ASN A 445 -17.62 4.34 -17.05
CA ASN A 445 -17.21 5.49 -16.25
C ASN A 445 -18.43 6.39 -16.02
N ASP A 446 -18.98 6.34 -14.81
CA ASP A 446 -20.15 7.12 -14.44
C ASP A 446 -19.86 8.63 -14.33
N PHE A 447 -18.62 9.01 -14.03
CA PHE A 447 -18.23 10.42 -14.01
C PHE A 447 -18.17 11.00 -15.42
N ALA A 448 -17.75 10.22 -16.41
CA ALA A 448 -17.78 10.62 -17.81
C ALA A 448 -19.22 10.96 -18.25
N LEU A 449 -20.24 10.18 -17.86
CA LEU A 449 -21.65 10.53 -18.13
C LEU A 449 -22.07 11.88 -17.55
N VAL A 450 -21.66 12.17 -16.30
CA VAL A 450 -21.98 13.44 -15.64
C VAL A 450 -21.29 14.60 -16.36
N ARG A 451 -20.01 14.44 -16.73
CA ARG A 451 -19.25 15.44 -17.48
C ARG A 451 -19.83 15.68 -18.88
N MET A 452 -20.22 14.63 -19.58
CA MET A 452 -20.89 14.72 -20.89
C MET A 452 -22.24 15.44 -20.78
N ALA A 453 -23.06 15.11 -19.76
CA ALA A 453 -24.33 15.78 -19.53
C ALA A 453 -24.17 17.27 -19.18
N ALA A 454 -23.02 17.65 -18.59
CA ALA A 454 -22.64 19.03 -18.35
C ALA A 454 -22.03 19.74 -19.58
N GLY A 455 -21.89 19.05 -20.73
CA GLY A 455 -21.26 19.57 -21.94
C GLY A 455 -19.75 19.81 -21.81
N ALA A 456 -19.11 19.15 -20.84
CA ALA A 456 -17.76 19.46 -20.40
C ALA A 456 -16.69 18.43 -20.83
N SER A 457 -17.07 17.33 -21.48
CA SER A 457 -16.10 16.29 -21.89
C SER A 457 -16.59 15.47 -23.08
N ASP A 458 -15.64 15.08 -23.95
CA ASP A 458 -15.79 14.11 -25.04
C ASP A 458 -15.27 12.71 -24.64
N GLU A 459 -14.95 12.51 -23.36
CA GLU A 459 -14.43 11.24 -22.83
C GLU A 459 -15.48 10.12 -22.95
N PRO A 460 -15.05 8.89 -23.32
CA PRO A 460 -15.97 7.77 -23.46
C PRO A 460 -16.59 7.40 -22.11
N ALA A 461 -17.90 7.14 -22.13
CA ALA A 461 -18.64 6.67 -20.96
C ALA A 461 -18.57 5.14 -20.78
N ILE A 462 -18.19 4.41 -21.84
CA ILE A 462 -17.98 2.96 -21.84
C ILE A 462 -16.70 2.61 -22.58
N GLU A 463 -16.08 1.50 -22.21
CA GLU A 463 -14.96 0.87 -22.90
C GLU A 463 -15.08 -0.66 -22.81
N PHE A 464 -14.37 -1.36 -23.69
CA PHE A 464 -14.37 -2.82 -23.75
C PHE A 464 -12.95 -3.36 -23.59
N THR A 465 -12.74 -4.27 -22.64
CA THR A 465 -11.44 -4.95 -22.50
C THR A 465 -11.12 -5.80 -23.73
N GLU A 466 -9.91 -6.34 -23.81
CA GLU A 466 -9.65 -7.47 -24.71
C GLU A 466 -10.58 -8.66 -24.38
N PRO A 467 -10.95 -9.50 -25.37
CA PRO A 467 -11.78 -10.67 -25.15
C PRO A 467 -11.18 -11.62 -24.12
N LEU A 468 -11.99 -12.03 -23.15
CA LEU A 468 -11.60 -12.89 -22.03
C LEU A 468 -12.60 -14.02 -21.84
N ALA A 469 -12.14 -15.12 -21.25
CA ALA A 469 -13.00 -16.24 -20.90
C ALA A 469 -13.95 -15.86 -19.76
N GLN A 470 -15.11 -16.52 -19.67
CA GLN A 470 -16.13 -16.22 -18.66
C GLN A 470 -15.59 -16.33 -17.21
N ASP A 471 -14.60 -17.18 -16.98
CA ASP A 471 -13.96 -17.43 -15.69
C ASP A 471 -12.73 -16.57 -15.42
N ALA A 472 -12.40 -15.62 -16.31
CA ALA A 472 -11.26 -14.71 -16.13
C ALA A 472 -11.44 -13.73 -14.95
N ALA A 473 -12.64 -13.63 -14.39
CA ALA A 473 -12.89 -13.01 -13.09
C ALA A 473 -13.80 -13.92 -12.26
N THR A 474 -13.33 -14.30 -11.07
CA THR A 474 -14.08 -15.15 -10.12
C THR A 474 -14.77 -14.37 -9.02
N ASP A 475 -14.47 -13.07 -8.91
CA ASP A 475 -15.11 -12.14 -7.99
C ASP A 475 -15.17 -10.73 -8.58
N TYR A 476 -15.95 -9.87 -7.92
CA TYR A 476 -16.12 -8.48 -8.34
C TYR A 476 -14.78 -7.75 -8.37
N GLY A 477 -13.92 -7.96 -7.36
CA GLY A 477 -12.63 -7.29 -7.26
C GLY A 477 -11.73 -7.58 -8.45
N GLN A 478 -11.74 -8.82 -8.94
CA GLN A 478 -11.02 -9.21 -10.15
C GLN A 478 -11.61 -8.55 -11.41
N ALA A 479 -12.93 -8.57 -11.59
CA ALA A 479 -13.58 -7.91 -12.73
C ALA A 479 -13.34 -6.39 -12.73
N HIS A 480 -13.34 -5.79 -11.55
CA HIS A 480 -13.02 -4.38 -11.34
C HIS A 480 -11.55 -4.08 -11.63
N ALA A 481 -10.64 -4.91 -11.14
CA ALA A 481 -9.22 -4.78 -11.41
C ALA A 481 -8.92 -4.89 -12.90
N LEU A 482 -9.66 -5.72 -13.65
CA LEU A 482 -9.54 -5.77 -15.12
C LEU A 482 -9.89 -4.42 -15.76
N CYS A 483 -10.99 -3.78 -15.37
CA CYS A 483 -11.35 -2.45 -15.89
C CYS A 483 -10.37 -1.36 -15.45
N ASN A 484 -10.03 -1.30 -14.16
CA ASN A 484 -9.08 -0.32 -13.62
C ASN A 484 -7.70 -0.43 -14.27
N LYS A 485 -7.20 -1.66 -14.43
CA LYS A 485 -5.90 -1.92 -15.06
C LYS A 485 -5.88 -1.47 -16.52
N THR A 486 -6.99 -1.64 -17.22
CA THR A 486 -7.07 -1.37 -18.66
C THR A 486 -7.32 0.11 -18.95
N PHE A 487 -8.20 0.77 -18.18
CA PHE A 487 -8.72 2.09 -18.52
C PHE A 487 -8.45 3.17 -17.45
N GLY A 488 -8.00 2.80 -16.25
CA GLY A 488 -7.70 3.71 -15.14
C GLY A 488 -8.71 3.63 -14.00
N ALA A 489 -8.38 4.26 -12.86
CA ALA A 489 -9.08 4.06 -11.58
C ALA A 489 -10.55 4.55 -11.52
N GLU A 490 -11.01 5.34 -12.49
CA GLU A 490 -12.41 5.76 -12.59
C GLU A 490 -13.31 4.71 -13.27
N TRP A 491 -12.72 3.64 -13.82
CA TRP A 491 -13.42 2.66 -14.66
C TRP A 491 -13.79 1.40 -13.89
N VAL A 492 -15.08 1.11 -13.85
CA VAL A 492 -15.63 -0.06 -13.17
C VAL A 492 -16.22 -1.01 -14.19
N GLN A 493 -16.26 -2.30 -13.90
CA GLN A 493 -17.02 -3.23 -14.73
C GLN A 493 -18.51 -2.91 -14.66
N ALA A 494 -19.21 -3.04 -15.78
CA ALA A 494 -20.65 -2.92 -15.80
C ALA A 494 -21.30 -4.08 -15.04
N GLY A 495 -22.39 -3.78 -14.35
CA GLY A 495 -23.37 -4.74 -13.88
C GLY A 495 -24.59 -4.85 -14.82
N PRO A 496 -25.45 -5.86 -14.62
CA PRO A 496 -26.69 -6.03 -15.38
C PRO A 496 -27.57 -4.78 -15.45
N GLY A 497 -27.61 -4.01 -14.35
CA GLY A 497 -28.38 -2.77 -14.24
C GLY A 497 -27.83 -1.60 -15.06
N ASP A 498 -26.56 -1.65 -15.45
CA ASP A 498 -25.91 -0.59 -16.24
C ASP A 498 -26.21 -0.73 -17.73
N VAL A 499 -26.45 -1.94 -18.23
CA VAL A 499 -26.68 -2.20 -19.66
C VAL A 499 -27.80 -1.30 -20.24
N PRO A 500 -28.99 -1.19 -19.62
CA PRO A 500 -30.02 -0.28 -20.10
C PRO A 500 -29.63 1.20 -20.01
N ARG A 501 -28.83 1.59 -19.00
CA ARG A 501 -28.39 2.97 -18.76
C ARG A 501 -27.40 3.44 -19.83
N PHE A 502 -26.52 2.55 -20.26
CA PHE A 502 -25.51 2.82 -21.27
C PHE A 502 -25.91 2.37 -22.68
N ALA A 503 -27.15 1.91 -22.88
CA ALA A 503 -27.62 1.33 -24.13
C ALA A 503 -27.36 2.19 -25.38
N GLN A 504 -27.39 3.52 -25.26
CA GLN A 504 -27.11 4.43 -26.38
C GLN A 504 -25.62 4.46 -26.81
N PHE A 505 -24.72 3.97 -25.97
CA PHE A 505 -23.29 3.89 -26.23
C PHE A 505 -22.85 2.49 -26.66
N LEU A 506 -23.68 1.47 -26.41
CA LEU A 506 -23.33 0.08 -26.69
C LEU A 506 -23.28 -0.19 -28.21
N PRO A 507 -22.27 -0.94 -28.69
CA PRO A 507 -22.20 -1.36 -30.08
C PRO A 507 -23.33 -2.34 -30.40
N ALA A 508 -24.03 -2.11 -31.52
CA ALA A 508 -25.16 -2.94 -31.92
C ALA A 508 -24.72 -4.36 -32.32
N GLY A 509 -25.28 -5.38 -31.65
CA GLY A 509 -25.12 -6.79 -32.02
C GLY A 509 -23.74 -7.39 -31.69
N GLN A 510 -22.96 -6.73 -30.84
CA GLN A 510 -21.70 -7.26 -30.34
C GLN A 510 -21.93 -7.83 -28.93
N PRO A 511 -21.72 -9.14 -28.71
CA PRO A 511 -21.84 -9.71 -27.38
C PRO A 511 -20.66 -9.30 -26.49
N PHE A 512 -20.94 -9.14 -25.20
CA PHE A 512 -19.95 -8.75 -24.19
C PHE A 512 -20.26 -9.40 -22.84
N TRP A 513 -19.24 -9.42 -21.98
CA TRP A 513 -19.38 -9.79 -20.58
C TRP A 513 -19.80 -8.61 -19.73
N VAL A 514 -20.64 -8.90 -18.75
CA VAL A 514 -21.04 -8.01 -17.66
C VAL A 514 -20.86 -8.80 -16.37
N TRP A 515 -20.36 -8.17 -15.31
CA TRP A 515 -20.23 -8.84 -14.03
C TRP A 515 -21.58 -8.86 -13.30
N ASP A 516 -22.13 -10.06 -13.08
CA ASP A 516 -23.34 -10.22 -12.26
C ASP A 516 -22.95 -10.61 -10.84
N GLY A 517 -23.17 -9.69 -9.90
CA GLY A 517 -22.94 -9.93 -8.48
C GLY A 517 -23.76 -11.10 -7.93
N MET A 518 -24.97 -11.35 -8.43
CA MET A 518 -25.81 -12.45 -7.97
C MET A 518 -25.28 -13.80 -8.46
N ALA A 519 -24.83 -13.84 -9.72
CA ALA A 519 -24.22 -15.03 -10.30
C ALA A 519 -22.79 -15.27 -9.80
N ARG A 520 -22.14 -14.22 -9.27
CA ARG A 520 -20.70 -14.18 -8.94
C ARG A 520 -19.84 -14.63 -10.12
N SER A 521 -20.24 -14.21 -11.31
CA SER A 521 -19.56 -14.56 -12.55
C SER A 521 -19.83 -13.50 -13.62
N LEU A 522 -19.04 -13.58 -14.69
CA LEU A 522 -19.34 -12.85 -15.92
C LEU A 522 -20.53 -13.50 -16.62
N ILE A 523 -21.51 -12.69 -17.02
CA ILE A 523 -22.68 -13.15 -17.78
C ILE A 523 -22.72 -12.47 -19.14
N ARG A 524 -23.12 -13.25 -20.13
CA ARG A 524 -23.15 -12.81 -21.53
C ARG A 524 -24.34 -11.89 -21.75
N TYR A 525 -24.08 -10.76 -22.38
CA TYR A 525 -25.08 -9.86 -22.95
C TYR A 525 -24.91 -9.79 -24.47
N GLU A 526 -26.01 -9.49 -25.18
CA GLU A 526 -26.08 -9.40 -26.65
C GLU A 526 -26.63 -8.05 -27.12
#